data_AF-A0A2E5LA35-F1
#
_entry.id   AF-A0A2E5LA35-F1
#
_cell.length_a   1.000
_cell.length_b   1.000
_cell.length_c   1.000
_cell.angle_alpha   90.00
_cell.angle_beta   90.00
_cell.angle_gamma   90.00
#
_symmetry.space_group_name_H-M   'P 1'
#
loop_
_entity.id
_entity.type
_entity.pdbx_description
1 polymer ?
#
loop_
_entity_poly.entity_id
_entity_poly.type
_entity_poly.pdbx_seq_one_letter_code
_entity_poly.pdbx_strand_id
1 'polypeptide(L)'
;MKTIQKHRVLVGFDFAFGNPFADCGSYFPGLIKQPKTVEELWALVEKVCHGTPDFYGAPFYRRKDLEFYRYYLSPYGKGDRYRFRQRITEVACSNVTAPHPVLKCIGPANVGTGSLAGMRFLKGLLEKAEKFVSIWPFGAMTEKSVVVEIFPRLYFKKAGADPRDWVSIGSIDKVLNYYGSQSLDTNWKPEREDEADALVSAAALRGLTMGNAVWSTPKSNRSIKETEGWIFGVDWGNY
;
A
#
# COMPACT_ATOMS: atom_id res chain seq x y z
N MET A 1 -8.10 3.83 -26.89
CA MET A 1 -7.73 2.82 -25.88
C MET A 1 -7.95 1.44 -26.47
N LYS A 2 -6.91 0.63 -26.65
CA LYS A 2 -7.04 -0.73 -27.20
C LYS A 2 -7.36 -1.68 -26.03
N THR A 3 -8.57 -2.23 -26.01
CA THR A 3 -8.93 -3.25 -25.00
C THR A 3 -8.23 -4.55 -25.38
N ILE A 4 -7.35 -5.04 -24.51
CA ILE A 4 -6.54 -6.24 -24.77
C ILE A 4 -7.36 -7.51 -24.45
N GLN A 5 -8.17 -7.49 -23.37
CA GLN A 5 -9.12 -8.56 -23.03
C GLN A 5 -10.13 -8.09 -21.98
N LYS A 6 -11.31 -8.73 -21.89
CA LYS A 6 -12.31 -8.49 -20.84
C LYS A 6 -12.26 -9.61 -19.81
N HIS A 7 -11.29 -9.55 -18.91
CA HIS A 7 -11.19 -10.42 -17.74
C HIS A 7 -11.14 -9.61 -16.46
N ARG A 8 -11.50 -10.28 -15.36
CA ARG A 8 -11.26 -9.74 -14.02
C ARG A 8 -9.77 -9.79 -13.73
N VAL A 9 -9.28 -8.75 -13.06
CA VAL A 9 -7.86 -8.60 -12.77
C VAL A 9 -7.63 -8.39 -11.29
N LEU A 10 -6.51 -8.90 -10.80
CA LEU A 10 -5.94 -8.47 -9.53
C LEU A 10 -4.93 -7.36 -9.81
N VAL A 11 -5.12 -6.21 -9.17
CA VAL A 11 -4.33 -5.00 -9.37
C VAL A 11 -3.61 -4.67 -8.06
N GLY A 12 -2.28 -4.57 -8.12
CA GLY A 12 -1.47 -4.11 -7.00
C GLY A 12 -1.14 -2.63 -7.10
N PHE A 13 -1.28 -1.90 -6.00
CA PHE A 13 -0.73 -0.54 -5.87
C PHE A 13 0.30 -0.46 -4.75
N ASP A 14 1.46 0.11 -5.07
CA ASP A 14 2.58 0.27 -4.14
C ASP A 14 2.45 1.59 -3.36
N PHE A 15 1.48 1.62 -2.46
CA PHE A 15 1.33 2.65 -1.44
C PHE A 15 0.45 2.14 -0.29
N ALA A 16 0.57 2.74 0.89
CA ALA A 16 -0.23 2.35 2.04
C ALA A 16 -1.70 2.77 1.87
N PHE A 17 -2.63 1.83 2.06
CA PHE A 17 -4.06 2.12 1.94
C PHE A 17 -4.62 2.85 3.15
N GLY A 18 -3.95 2.85 4.29
CA GLY A 18 -4.40 3.54 5.50
C GLY A 18 -3.25 4.13 6.31
N ASN A 19 -3.57 5.00 7.25
CA ASN A 19 -2.66 5.40 8.32
C ASN A 19 -2.70 4.36 9.47
N PRO A 20 -1.71 4.34 10.38
CA PRO A 20 -1.80 3.55 11.62
C PRO A 20 -3.00 3.97 12.47
N PHE A 21 -3.72 2.97 12.99
CA PHE A 21 -4.92 3.10 13.81
C PHE A 21 -4.88 2.20 15.05
N ALA A 22 -4.51 0.93 14.90
CA ALA A 22 -4.69 -0.12 15.91
C ALA A 22 -3.94 0.18 17.21
N ASP A 23 -2.74 0.73 17.12
CA ASP A 23 -1.87 1.05 18.25
C ASP A 23 -2.48 2.08 19.21
N CYS A 24 -3.36 2.96 18.73
CA CYS A 24 -3.97 4.02 19.53
C CYS A 24 -5.50 4.05 19.45
N GLY A 25 -6.13 3.08 18.78
CA GLY A 25 -7.56 3.09 18.45
C GLY A 25 -8.01 4.35 17.69
N SER A 26 -7.10 5.02 16.98
CA SER A 26 -7.34 6.31 16.33
C SER A 26 -6.24 6.66 15.33
N TYR A 27 -6.60 7.27 14.19
CA TYR A 27 -5.59 7.78 13.25
C TYR A 27 -4.83 8.99 13.82
N PHE A 28 -5.53 9.87 14.53
CA PHE A 28 -4.99 11.13 15.07
C PHE A 28 -5.29 11.25 16.58
N PRO A 29 -4.48 10.60 17.45
CA PRO A 29 -4.71 10.56 18.89
C PRO A 29 -4.85 11.95 19.52
N GLY A 30 -5.95 12.16 20.24
CA GLY A 30 -6.29 13.43 20.88
C GLY A 30 -7.06 14.42 20.00
N LEU A 31 -7.45 14.08 18.76
CA LEU A 31 -8.47 14.81 18.02
C LEU A 31 -9.86 14.24 18.33
N ILE A 32 -10.81 15.13 18.63
CA ILE A 32 -12.21 14.74 18.93
C ILE A 32 -12.93 14.27 17.66
N LYS A 33 -12.79 15.03 16.57
CA LYS A 33 -13.39 14.71 15.27
C LYS A 33 -12.33 14.09 14.36
N GLN A 34 -12.42 12.79 14.12
CA GLN A 34 -11.48 12.05 13.29
C GLN A 34 -12.16 10.86 12.61
N PRO A 35 -11.61 10.36 11.49
CA PRO A 35 -12.17 9.23 10.79
C PRO A 35 -12.09 7.96 11.63
N LYS A 36 -13.11 7.11 11.50
CA LYS A 36 -13.24 5.82 12.19
C LYS A 36 -13.02 4.63 11.27
N THR A 37 -13.08 4.86 9.96
CA THR A 37 -12.83 3.86 8.93
C THR A 37 -11.82 4.38 7.91
N VAL A 38 -11.27 3.48 7.11
CA VAL A 38 -10.34 3.82 6.04
C VAL A 38 -11.00 4.68 4.97
N GLU A 39 -12.27 4.43 4.66
CA GLU A 39 -13.02 5.22 3.68
C GLU A 39 -13.27 6.66 4.18
N GLU A 40 -13.57 6.82 5.48
CA GLU A 40 -13.65 8.15 6.10
C GLU A 40 -12.28 8.85 6.09
N LEU A 41 -11.18 8.11 6.27
CA LEU A 41 -9.83 8.66 6.14
C LEU A 41 -9.57 9.13 4.70
N TRP A 42 -9.91 8.34 3.69
CA TRP A 42 -9.74 8.71 2.29
C TRP A 42 -10.57 9.95 1.93
N ALA A 43 -11.82 10.01 2.39
CA ALA A 43 -12.68 11.17 2.20
C ALA A 43 -12.10 12.43 2.85
N LEU A 44 -11.52 12.30 4.06
CA LEU A 44 -10.83 13.40 4.73
C LEU A 44 -9.58 13.86 3.95
N VAL A 45 -8.76 12.93 3.46
CA VAL A 45 -7.55 13.25 2.68
C VAL A 45 -7.94 13.96 1.38
N GLU A 46 -8.93 13.45 0.64
CA GLU A 46 -9.42 14.12 -0.57
C GLU A 46 -9.98 15.51 -0.26
N LYS A 47 -10.78 15.67 0.79
CA LYS A 47 -11.29 16.99 1.18
C LYS A 47 -10.18 18.00 1.45
N VAL A 48 -9.12 17.60 2.15
CA VAL A 48 -8.03 18.51 2.53
C VAL A 48 -7.12 18.84 1.34
N CYS A 49 -6.91 17.88 0.44
CA CYS A 49 -6.03 17.99 -0.71
C CYS A 49 -6.75 18.34 -2.02
N HIS A 50 -8.06 18.57 -1.96
CA HIS A 50 -8.90 18.83 -3.13
C HIS A 50 -8.32 19.94 -4.02
N GLY A 51 -8.41 19.76 -5.34
CA GLY A 51 -7.89 20.72 -6.33
C GLY A 51 -6.35 20.73 -6.47
N THR A 52 -5.61 19.96 -5.67
CA THR A 52 -4.16 19.85 -5.85
C THR A 52 -3.83 18.98 -7.07
N PRO A 53 -2.98 19.44 -8.02
CA PRO A 53 -2.59 18.69 -9.22
C PRO A 53 -2.04 17.29 -8.91
N ASP A 54 -2.17 16.39 -9.89
CA ASP A 54 -1.55 15.06 -9.90
C ASP A 54 -1.78 14.23 -8.63
N PHE A 55 -2.95 14.40 -8.01
CA PHE A 55 -3.31 13.80 -6.73
C PHE A 55 -2.34 14.13 -5.57
N TYR A 56 -1.49 15.14 -5.69
CA TYR A 56 -0.46 15.42 -4.70
C TYR A 56 -1.03 15.60 -3.28
N GLY A 57 -0.48 14.84 -2.32
CA GLY A 57 -1.01 14.70 -0.96
C GLY A 57 -0.44 15.69 0.06
N ALA A 58 0.53 16.53 -0.31
CA ALA A 58 1.22 17.39 0.64
C ALA A 58 0.37 18.39 1.43
N PRO A 59 -0.74 18.94 0.91
CA PRO A 59 -1.60 19.82 1.72
C PRO A 59 -1.99 19.22 3.05
N PHE A 60 -2.15 17.89 3.14
CA PHE A 60 -2.52 17.18 4.36
C PHE A 60 -1.52 17.38 5.52
N TYR A 61 -0.22 17.43 5.21
CA TYR A 61 0.85 17.64 6.20
C TYR A 61 1.51 19.03 6.11
N ARG A 62 1.09 19.88 5.17
CA ARG A 62 1.63 21.25 4.98
C ARG A 62 0.76 22.33 5.62
N ARG A 63 -0.56 22.15 5.60
CA ARG A 63 -1.54 23.14 6.09
C ARG A 63 -1.50 23.27 7.60
N LYS A 64 -1.02 24.42 8.10
CA LYS A 64 -0.94 24.72 9.54
C LYS A 64 -2.26 25.23 10.15
N ASP A 65 -3.24 25.55 9.31
CA ASP A 65 -4.62 25.86 9.70
C ASP A 65 -5.43 24.62 10.11
N LEU A 66 -4.87 23.42 9.91
CA LEU A 66 -5.45 22.13 10.28
C LEU A 66 -4.53 21.42 11.28
N GLU A 67 -5.07 20.52 12.10
CA GLU A 67 -4.28 19.80 13.12
C GLU A 67 -3.43 18.64 12.56
N PHE A 68 -3.64 18.22 11.31
CA PHE A 68 -3.06 16.97 10.79
C PHE A 68 -1.54 17.01 10.62
N TYR A 69 -0.95 18.16 10.28
CA TYR A 69 0.51 18.29 10.12
C TYR A 69 1.29 17.87 11.38
N ARG A 70 0.67 17.99 12.56
CA ARG A 70 1.26 17.65 13.86
C ARG A 70 1.66 16.18 13.97
N TYR A 71 1.06 15.30 13.17
CA TYR A 71 1.28 13.85 13.21
C TYR A 71 2.29 13.35 12.19
N TYR A 72 2.82 14.20 11.31
CA TYR A 72 3.70 13.79 10.22
C TYR A 72 5.14 14.25 10.43
N LEU A 73 6.08 13.43 9.96
CA LEU A 73 7.46 13.84 9.70
C LEU A 73 7.54 14.26 8.24
N SER A 74 7.70 15.55 7.98
CA SER A 74 7.54 16.12 6.63
C SER A 74 8.69 17.04 6.22
N PRO A 75 8.77 17.46 4.94
CA PRO A 75 9.71 18.49 4.50
C PRO A 75 9.54 19.84 5.19
N TYR A 76 8.41 20.06 5.87
CA TYR A 76 8.11 21.28 6.61
C TYR A 76 8.41 21.17 8.11
N GLY A 77 9.02 20.06 8.53
CA GLY A 77 9.40 19.79 9.91
C GLY A 77 8.73 18.53 10.49
N LYS A 78 9.16 18.19 11.70
CA LYS A 78 8.58 17.14 12.53
C LYS A 78 7.42 17.72 13.33
N GLY A 79 6.21 17.22 13.09
CA GLY A 79 5.05 17.59 13.90
C GLY A 79 5.27 17.24 15.37
N ASP A 80 4.71 18.05 16.27
CA ASP A 80 4.88 17.92 17.73
C ASP A 80 4.18 16.67 18.31
N ARG A 81 3.26 16.06 17.56
CA ARG A 81 2.60 14.78 17.88
C ARG A 81 3.14 13.59 17.08
N TYR A 82 4.15 13.81 16.23
CA TYR A 82 4.72 12.73 15.42
C TYR A 82 5.36 11.66 16.32
N ARG A 83 4.95 10.42 16.09
CA ARG A 83 5.56 9.21 16.64
C ARG A 83 5.79 8.22 15.51
N PHE A 84 6.79 7.35 15.66
CA PHE A 84 7.02 6.25 14.73
C PHE A 84 5.93 5.19 14.93
N ARG A 85 4.76 5.42 14.35
CA ARG A 85 3.59 4.54 14.44
C ARG A 85 3.49 3.71 13.17
N GLN A 86 3.49 2.40 13.32
CA GLN A 86 3.33 1.46 12.23
C GLN A 86 1.94 0.84 12.27
N ARG A 87 1.41 0.51 11.09
CA ARG A 87 0.25 -0.37 10.96
C ARG A 87 0.62 -1.80 11.35
N ILE A 88 -0.36 -2.62 11.71
CA ILE A 88 -0.14 -4.02 12.04
C ILE A 88 0.57 -4.74 10.88
N THR A 89 0.19 -4.45 9.63
CA THR A 89 0.83 -5.07 8.46
C THR A 89 2.32 -4.74 8.34
N GLU A 90 2.75 -3.55 8.77
CA GLU A 90 4.15 -3.13 8.74
C GLU A 90 4.95 -3.83 9.85
N VAL A 91 4.34 -3.97 11.04
CA VAL A 91 4.89 -4.74 12.15
C VAL A 91 5.05 -6.22 11.76
N ALA A 92 4.03 -6.82 11.15
CA ALA A 92 4.11 -8.20 10.66
C ALA A 92 5.17 -8.38 9.56
N CYS A 93 5.27 -7.42 8.63
CA CYS A 93 6.25 -7.41 7.55
C CYS A 93 7.70 -7.24 8.06
N SER A 94 7.87 -6.71 9.29
CA SER A 94 9.18 -6.51 9.93
C SER A 94 9.98 -7.80 10.16
N ASN A 95 9.30 -8.96 10.12
CA ASN A 95 9.95 -10.27 10.15
C ASN A 95 10.71 -10.61 8.86
N VAL A 96 10.45 -9.89 7.75
CA VAL A 96 11.05 -10.16 6.43
C VAL A 96 11.87 -8.97 5.93
N THR A 97 11.39 -7.74 6.14
CA THR A 97 12.04 -6.50 5.68
C THR A 97 11.65 -5.34 6.59
N ALA A 98 12.26 -4.16 6.46
CA ALA A 98 11.98 -3.01 7.32
C ALA A 98 11.09 -1.96 6.63
N PRO A 99 9.75 -2.06 6.66
CA PRO A 99 8.87 -1.02 6.15
C PRO A 99 8.87 0.21 7.05
N HIS A 100 8.81 1.39 6.45
CA HIS A 100 8.69 2.66 7.17
C HIS A 100 7.22 3.07 7.36
N PRO A 101 6.92 3.85 8.42
CA PRO A 101 5.56 4.26 8.71
C PRO A 101 5.02 5.26 7.69
N VAL A 102 3.72 5.16 7.41
CA VAL A 102 2.97 6.06 6.51
C VAL A 102 3.06 7.54 6.92
N LEU A 103 3.29 7.82 8.20
CA LEU A 103 3.42 9.19 8.71
C LEU A 103 4.76 9.88 8.34
N LYS A 104 5.66 9.18 7.64
CA LYS A 104 6.94 9.72 7.15
C LYS A 104 6.84 10.16 5.69
N CYS A 105 6.90 11.47 5.47
CA CYS A 105 6.78 12.16 4.18
C CYS A 105 8.08 12.82 3.69
N ILE A 106 9.22 12.57 4.35
CA ILE A 106 10.53 13.10 3.95
C ILE A 106 11.65 12.07 4.12
N GLY A 107 12.67 12.22 3.26
CA GLY A 107 13.93 11.49 3.33
C GLY A 107 13.88 10.13 2.64
N PRO A 108 14.94 9.33 2.75
CA PRO A 108 14.99 7.97 2.23
C PRO A 108 13.82 7.13 2.76
N ALA A 109 13.22 6.28 1.92
CA ALA A 109 12.07 5.46 2.30
C ALA A 109 10.90 6.27 2.90
N ASN A 110 10.61 7.43 2.32
CA ASN A 110 9.36 8.11 2.59
C ASN A 110 8.24 7.43 1.79
N VAL A 111 7.13 7.16 2.45
CA VAL A 111 5.97 6.49 1.85
C VAL A 111 4.70 7.33 2.00
N GLY A 112 4.71 8.30 2.91
CA GLY A 112 3.51 9.04 3.30
C GLY A 112 2.93 9.93 2.21
N THR A 113 3.77 10.66 1.46
CA THR A 113 3.29 11.56 0.41
C THR A 113 2.61 10.80 -0.72
N GLY A 114 3.23 9.69 -1.16
CA GLY A 114 2.65 8.79 -2.17
C GLY A 114 1.38 8.12 -1.66
N SER A 115 1.36 7.68 -0.39
CA SER A 115 0.18 7.08 0.22
C SER A 115 -0.99 8.05 0.34
N LEU A 116 -0.75 9.31 0.70
CA LEU A 116 -1.80 10.34 0.71
C LEU A 116 -2.36 10.59 -0.70
N ALA A 117 -1.52 10.60 -1.74
CA ALA A 117 -1.99 10.67 -3.12
C ALA A 117 -2.80 9.42 -3.51
N GLY A 118 -2.31 8.24 -3.14
CA GLY A 118 -2.97 6.96 -3.35
C GLY A 118 -4.34 6.88 -2.67
N MET A 119 -4.49 7.38 -1.45
CA MET A 119 -5.78 7.44 -0.74
C MET A 119 -6.82 8.29 -1.49
N ARG A 120 -6.40 9.42 -2.08
CA ARG A 120 -7.27 10.23 -2.95
C ARG A 120 -7.68 9.45 -4.20
N PHE A 121 -6.74 8.73 -4.80
CA PHE A 121 -7.02 7.84 -5.92
C PHE A 121 -8.01 6.73 -5.55
N LEU A 122 -7.83 6.04 -4.42
CA LEU A 122 -8.74 5.00 -3.95
C LEU A 122 -10.15 5.54 -3.69
N LYS A 123 -10.27 6.74 -3.12
CA LYS A 123 -11.56 7.43 -2.95
C LYS A 123 -12.27 7.60 -4.29
N GLY A 124 -11.57 8.16 -5.28
CA GLY A 124 -12.12 8.37 -6.62
C GLY A 124 -12.39 7.06 -7.37
N LEU A 125 -11.58 6.03 -7.14
CA LEU A 125 -11.76 4.71 -7.72
C LEU A 125 -13.05 4.06 -7.21
N LEU A 126 -13.31 4.10 -5.90
CA LEU A 126 -14.58 3.62 -5.36
C LEU A 126 -15.75 4.41 -5.94
N GLU A 127 -15.70 5.74 -5.95
CA GLU A 127 -16.80 6.55 -6.49
C GLU A 127 -17.13 6.26 -7.96
N LYS A 128 -16.09 6.01 -8.78
CA LYS A 128 -16.25 5.88 -10.24
C LYS A 128 -16.41 4.44 -10.71
N ALA A 129 -15.91 3.48 -9.96
CA ALA A 129 -15.78 2.08 -10.39
C ALA A 129 -16.24 1.07 -9.33
N GLU A 130 -17.04 1.47 -8.33
CA GLU A 130 -17.56 0.57 -7.28
C GLU A 130 -18.16 -0.73 -7.83
N LYS A 131 -18.87 -0.66 -8.97
CA LYS A 131 -19.51 -1.83 -9.59
C LYS A 131 -18.52 -2.83 -10.18
N PHE A 132 -17.29 -2.40 -10.48
CA PHE A 132 -16.29 -3.18 -11.21
C PHE A 132 -15.08 -3.58 -10.38
N VAL A 133 -14.82 -2.89 -9.26
CA VAL A 133 -13.64 -3.10 -8.43
C VAL A 133 -14.02 -3.21 -6.95
N SER A 134 -13.34 -4.12 -6.24
CA SER A 134 -13.29 -4.19 -4.79
C SER A 134 -11.88 -3.88 -4.30
N ILE A 135 -11.75 -3.29 -3.11
CA ILE A 135 -10.45 -2.99 -2.49
C ILE A 135 -10.27 -3.91 -1.29
N TRP A 136 -9.37 -4.86 -1.39
CA TRP A 136 -9.03 -5.76 -0.29
C TRP A 136 -8.03 -5.09 0.67
N PRO A 137 -8.07 -5.37 1.99
CA PRO A 137 -8.94 -6.32 2.71
C PRO A 137 -10.26 -5.71 3.19
N PHE A 138 -10.69 -4.59 2.62
CA PHE A 138 -11.87 -3.87 3.06
C PHE A 138 -13.16 -4.44 2.43
N GLY A 139 -14.21 -4.53 3.24
CA GLY A 139 -15.50 -5.05 2.79
C GLY A 139 -15.50 -6.57 2.50
N ALA A 140 -16.57 -7.03 1.85
CA ALA A 140 -16.73 -8.44 1.50
C ALA A 140 -15.94 -8.80 0.24
N MET A 141 -15.50 -10.07 0.15
CA MET A 141 -14.99 -10.62 -1.11
C MET A 141 -16.09 -10.59 -2.18
N THR A 142 -15.73 -10.26 -3.40
CA THR A 142 -16.68 -10.10 -4.50
C THR A 142 -16.22 -10.82 -5.76
N GLU A 143 -17.13 -10.96 -6.72
CA GLU A 143 -16.81 -11.40 -8.07
C GLU A 143 -16.22 -10.27 -8.94
N LYS A 144 -15.76 -9.15 -8.38
CA LYS A 144 -15.21 -8.00 -9.13
C LYS A 144 -13.72 -8.17 -9.42
N SER A 145 -13.12 -7.24 -10.18
CA SER A 145 -11.66 -7.06 -10.12
C SER A 145 -11.27 -6.63 -8.70
N VAL A 146 -10.10 -7.03 -8.24
CA VAL A 146 -9.65 -6.76 -6.88
C VAL A 146 -8.42 -5.88 -6.90
N VAL A 147 -8.42 -4.87 -6.04
CA VAL A 147 -7.27 -4.01 -5.77
C VAL A 147 -6.68 -4.40 -4.43
N VAL A 148 -5.35 -4.54 -4.38
CA VAL A 148 -4.59 -4.87 -3.17
C VAL A 148 -3.42 -3.90 -2.99
N GLU A 149 -3.04 -3.67 -1.74
CA GLU A 149 -1.79 -3.00 -1.41
C GLU A 149 -0.63 -3.98 -1.63
N ILE A 150 0.40 -3.54 -2.34
CA ILE A 150 1.63 -4.33 -2.56
C ILE A 150 2.83 -3.61 -1.96
N PHE A 151 3.91 -4.37 -1.77
CA PHE A 151 5.20 -3.82 -1.39
C PHE A 151 6.28 -4.63 -2.13
N PRO A 152 6.73 -4.21 -3.33
CA PRO A 152 7.61 -5.01 -4.19
C PRO A 152 8.85 -5.57 -3.46
N ARG A 153 9.44 -4.77 -2.56
CA ARG A 153 10.54 -5.17 -1.68
C ARG A 153 10.27 -6.44 -0.88
N LEU A 154 9.05 -6.64 -0.37
CA LEU A 154 8.65 -7.86 0.32
C LEU A 154 8.85 -9.08 -0.59
N TYR A 155 8.44 -8.97 -1.85
CA TYR A 155 8.46 -10.08 -2.79
C TYR A 155 9.87 -10.50 -3.17
N PHE A 156 10.77 -9.54 -3.41
CA PHE A 156 12.21 -9.81 -3.55
C PHE A 156 12.75 -10.54 -2.32
N LYS A 157 12.47 -10.04 -1.12
CA LYS A 157 13.01 -10.60 0.12
C LYS A 157 12.48 -12.01 0.42
N LYS A 158 11.20 -12.29 0.18
CA LYS A 158 10.63 -13.65 0.32
C LYS A 158 11.29 -14.67 -0.62
N ALA A 159 11.68 -14.25 -1.82
CA ALA A 159 12.44 -15.07 -2.77
C ALA A 159 13.96 -15.12 -2.46
N GLY A 160 14.42 -14.52 -1.37
CA GLY A 160 15.83 -14.47 -1.00
C GLY A 160 16.69 -13.63 -1.95
N ALA A 161 16.11 -12.64 -2.63
CA ALA A 161 16.79 -11.71 -3.52
C ALA A 161 16.97 -10.33 -2.86
N ASP A 162 17.93 -9.54 -3.35
CA ASP A 162 18.09 -8.15 -2.93
C ASP A 162 17.33 -7.22 -3.88
N PRO A 163 16.33 -6.45 -3.41
CA PRO A 163 15.63 -5.47 -4.25
C PRO A 163 16.56 -4.38 -4.82
N ARG A 164 17.73 -4.14 -4.21
CA ARG A 164 18.72 -3.18 -4.73
C ARG A 164 19.38 -3.66 -6.03
N ASP A 165 19.29 -4.95 -6.32
CA ASP A 165 19.83 -5.56 -7.53
C ASP A 165 18.78 -5.61 -8.65
N TRP A 166 17.90 -4.61 -8.72
CA TRP A 166 16.78 -4.55 -9.67
C TRP A 166 17.24 -4.50 -11.14
N VAL A 167 18.50 -4.19 -11.44
CA VAL A 167 19.08 -4.27 -12.80
C VAL A 167 19.51 -5.68 -13.21
N SER A 168 19.64 -6.61 -12.24
CA SER A 168 20.16 -7.96 -12.48
C SER A 168 19.04 -8.90 -12.93
N ILE A 169 19.12 -9.35 -14.19
CA ILE A 169 18.19 -10.35 -14.74
C ILE A 169 18.21 -11.63 -13.91
N GLY A 170 19.38 -12.07 -13.45
CA GLY A 170 19.47 -13.24 -12.57
C GLY A 170 18.75 -13.03 -11.23
N SER A 171 18.80 -11.81 -10.67
CA SER A 171 18.05 -11.47 -9.45
C SER A 171 16.54 -11.46 -9.71
N ILE A 172 16.09 -10.84 -10.79
CA ILE A 172 14.66 -10.80 -11.15
C ILE A 172 14.15 -12.21 -11.46
N ASP A 173 14.86 -12.99 -12.28
CA ASP A 173 14.49 -14.36 -12.63
C ASP A 173 14.40 -15.26 -11.40
N LYS A 174 15.27 -15.07 -10.41
CA LYS A 174 15.16 -15.78 -9.12
C LYS A 174 13.79 -15.53 -8.48
N VAL A 175 13.33 -14.29 -8.48
CA VAL A 175 12.02 -13.92 -7.92
C VAL A 175 10.88 -14.44 -8.80
N LEU A 176 10.98 -14.31 -10.12
CA LEU A 176 9.98 -14.84 -11.05
C LEU A 176 9.78 -16.35 -10.86
N ASN A 177 10.88 -17.11 -10.83
CA ASN A 177 10.87 -18.56 -10.63
C ASN A 177 10.30 -18.93 -9.26
N TYR A 178 10.63 -18.19 -8.19
CA TYR A 178 10.06 -18.41 -6.85
C TYR A 178 8.52 -18.31 -6.84
N TYR A 179 7.94 -17.38 -7.61
CA TYR A 179 6.49 -17.24 -7.76
C TYR A 179 5.90 -18.02 -8.95
N GLY A 180 6.64 -18.98 -9.52
CA GLY A 180 6.16 -19.87 -10.59
C GLY A 180 5.98 -19.19 -11.94
N SER A 181 6.74 -18.14 -12.22
CA SER A 181 6.73 -17.39 -13.47
C SER A 181 7.93 -17.76 -14.34
N GLN A 182 7.78 -17.63 -15.66
CA GLN A 182 8.88 -17.87 -16.59
C GLN A 182 9.99 -16.83 -16.42
N SER A 183 11.24 -17.26 -16.65
CA SER A 183 12.40 -16.39 -16.79
C SER A 183 12.23 -15.39 -17.94
N LEU A 184 12.91 -14.26 -17.81
CA LEU A 184 12.94 -13.21 -18.82
C LEU A 184 13.78 -13.60 -20.04
N ASP A 185 13.51 -12.91 -21.15
CA ASP A 185 14.45 -12.89 -22.27
C ASP A 185 15.75 -12.24 -21.81
N THR A 186 16.89 -12.87 -22.11
CA THR A 186 18.24 -12.37 -21.82
C THR A 186 18.53 -10.97 -22.37
N ASN A 187 17.78 -10.52 -23.39
CA ASN A 187 17.92 -9.20 -24.01
C ASN A 187 17.08 -8.12 -23.32
N TRP A 188 16.09 -8.49 -22.51
CA TRP A 188 15.31 -7.52 -21.76
C TRP A 188 16.13 -7.01 -20.57
N LYS A 189 16.02 -5.72 -20.27
CA LYS A 189 16.59 -5.07 -19.08
C LYS A 189 15.64 -3.98 -18.60
N PRO A 190 15.45 -3.81 -17.28
CA PRO A 190 14.66 -2.69 -16.78
C PRO A 190 15.44 -1.38 -16.95
N GLU A 191 14.76 -0.33 -17.38
CA GLU A 191 15.33 1.01 -17.46
C GLU A 191 15.27 1.74 -16.11
N ARG A 192 14.28 1.36 -15.28
CA ARG A 192 14.02 1.96 -13.99
C ARG A 192 13.64 0.91 -12.95
N GLU A 193 13.86 1.23 -11.68
CA GLU A 193 13.51 0.37 -10.54
C GLU A 193 12.02 -0.01 -10.53
N ASP A 194 11.13 0.93 -10.88
CA ASP A 194 9.67 0.70 -10.91
C ASP A 194 9.25 -0.33 -11.96
N GLU A 195 10.03 -0.55 -13.03
CA GLU A 195 9.75 -1.58 -14.02
C GLU A 195 10.02 -2.99 -13.48
N ALA A 196 11.14 -3.16 -12.78
CA ALA A 196 11.47 -4.42 -12.10
C ALA A 196 10.46 -4.71 -10.97
N ASP A 197 10.12 -3.69 -10.18
CA ASP A 197 9.12 -3.79 -9.11
C ASP A 197 7.74 -4.17 -9.64
N ALA A 198 7.29 -3.57 -10.75
CA ALA A 198 6.01 -3.90 -11.37
C ALA A 198 5.99 -5.34 -11.88
N LEU A 199 7.07 -5.79 -12.54
CA LEU A 199 7.18 -7.15 -13.06
C LEU A 199 7.18 -8.19 -11.94
N VAL A 200 8.01 -7.99 -10.91
CA VAL A 200 8.09 -8.87 -9.74
C VAL A 200 6.77 -8.91 -8.99
N SER A 201 6.11 -7.76 -8.83
CA SER A 201 4.80 -7.70 -8.18
C SER A 201 3.74 -8.44 -8.97
N ALA A 202 3.71 -8.31 -10.30
CA ALA A 202 2.77 -9.05 -11.14
C ALA A 202 2.98 -10.57 -11.03
N ALA A 203 4.24 -11.03 -10.99
CA ALA A 203 4.57 -12.44 -10.73
C ALA A 203 4.12 -12.90 -9.34
N ALA A 204 4.40 -12.11 -8.30
CA ALA A 204 4.00 -12.41 -6.93
C ALA A 204 2.48 -12.47 -6.76
N LEU A 205 1.75 -11.49 -7.31
CA LEU A 205 0.29 -11.49 -7.29
C LEU A 205 -0.25 -12.76 -7.96
N ARG A 206 0.23 -13.13 -9.15
CA ARG A 206 -0.18 -14.38 -9.82
C ARG A 206 0.13 -15.62 -8.96
N GLY A 207 1.34 -15.73 -8.43
CA GLY A 207 1.77 -16.88 -7.63
C GLY A 207 0.98 -17.03 -6.32
N LEU A 208 0.79 -15.94 -5.58
CA LEU A 208 0.16 -15.93 -4.25
C LEU A 208 -1.34 -16.20 -4.31
N THR A 209 -2.02 -15.74 -5.36
CA THR A 209 -3.49 -15.88 -5.49
C THR A 209 -3.98 -17.33 -5.52
N MET A 210 -3.12 -18.27 -5.88
CA MET A 210 -3.43 -19.70 -5.87
C MET A 210 -3.63 -20.27 -4.44
N GLY A 211 -3.18 -19.57 -3.39
CA GLY A 211 -3.31 -20.01 -2.01
C GLY A 211 -4.48 -19.35 -1.26
N ASN A 212 -5.37 -20.15 -0.65
CA ASN A 212 -6.50 -19.62 0.14
C ASN A 212 -6.09 -18.81 1.39
N ALA A 213 -4.88 -19.04 1.91
CA ALA A 213 -4.40 -18.39 3.13
C ALA A 213 -4.15 -16.88 2.96
N VAL A 214 -3.68 -16.44 1.78
CA VAL A 214 -3.38 -15.01 1.54
C VAL A 214 -4.64 -14.15 1.63
N TRP A 215 -5.79 -14.71 1.23
CA TRP A 215 -7.08 -14.04 1.28
C TRP A 215 -7.72 -14.04 2.68
N SER A 216 -7.27 -14.94 3.55
CA SER A 216 -7.91 -15.24 4.84
C SER A 216 -7.41 -14.31 5.95
N THR A 217 -7.97 -13.10 5.99
CA THR A 217 -7.85 -12.18 7.13
C THR A 217 -8.22 -12.85 8.46
N PRO A 218 -7.41 -12.70 9.54
CA PRO A 218 -7.77 -13.15 10.87
C PRO A 218 -9.14 -12.60 11.25
N LYS A 219 -10.01 -13.49 11.73
CA LYS A 219 -11.38 -13.12 12.12
C LYS A 219 -11.39 -12.12 13.28
N SER A 220 -10.32 -12.06 14.06
CA SER A 220 -10.14 -11.25 15.28
C SER A 220 -9.92 -9.76 15.04
N ASN A 221 -9.46 -9.32 13.86
CA ASN A 221 -8.92 -7.97 13.73
C ASN A 221 -9.78 -7.03 12.87
N ARG A 222 -10.78 -6.43 13.52
CA ARG A 222 -11.61 -5.37 12.95
C ARG A 222 -10.80 -4.19 12.41
N SER A 223 -9.71 -3.82 13.09
CA SER A 223 -8.87 -2.69 12.70
C SER A 223 -8.25 -2.90 11.31
N ILE A 224 -7.81 -4.12 10.97
CA ILE A 224 -7.28 -4.38 9.63
C ILE A 224 -8.35 -4.17 8.55
N LYS A 225 -9.52 -4.77 8.74
CA LYS A 225 -10.62 -4.81 7.74
C LYS A 225 -11.38 -3.50 7.58
N GLU A 226 -11.26 -2.60 8.56
CA GLU A 226 -12.02 -1.34 8.56
C GLU A 226 -11.11 -0.11 8.56
N THR A 227 -9.84 -0.21 8.96
CA THR A 227 -9.00 0.98 9.22
C THR A 227 -7.61 0.99 8.57
N GLU A 228 -6.79 -0.04 8.72
CA GLU A 228 -5.36 0.05 8.35
C GLU A 228 -5.02 -0.53 6.97
N GLY A 229 -5.73 -1.58 6.55
CA GLY A 229 -5.38 -2.37 5.37
C GLY A 229 -4.29 -3.41 5.65
N TRP A 230 -3.84 -4.07 4.58
CA TRP A 230 -2.84 -5.13 4.66
C TRP A 230 -2.02 -5.20 3.38
N ILE A 231 -0.70 -5.37 3.52
CA ILE A 231 0.20 -5.61 2.39
C ILE A 231 -0.01 -7.05 1.92
N PHE A 232 -0.41 -7.22 0.67
CA PHE A 232 -0.73 -8.53 0.10
C PHE A 232 0.49 -9.45 0.10
N GLY A 233 0.34 -10.63 0.68
CA GLY A 233 1.43 -11.58 0.85
C GLY A 233 2.24 -11.41 2.14
N VAL A 234 1.92 -10.46 3.02
CA VAL A 234 2.42 -10.51 4.41
C VAL A 234 1.63 -11.57 5.18
N ASP A 235 2.34 -12.39 5.94
CA ASP A 235 1.71 -13.45 6.72
C ASP A 235 0.94 -12.84 7.90
N TRP A 236 -0.27 -13.34 8.13
CA TRP A 236 -1.20 -12.80 9.12
C TRP A 236 -0.72 -12.88 10.57
N GLY A 237 0.29 -13.69 10.88
CA GLY A 237 0.78 -13.89 12.25
C GLY A 237 -0.34 -14.27 13.23
N ASN A 238 -0.19 -13.84 14.49
CA ASN A 238 -1.19 -14.01 15.55
C ASN A 238 -2.07 -12.75 15.74
N TYR A 239 -2.26 -11.94 14.70
CA TYR A 239 -2.89 -10.62 14.79
C TYR A 239 -4.41 -10.62 14.61
#